data_AF-A0A7Z8P290-F1
#
_entry.id   AF-A0A7Z8P290-F1
#
_cell.length_a   1.000
_cell.length_b   1.000
_cell.length_c   1.000
_cell.angle_alpha   90.00
_cell.angle_beta   90.00
_cell.angle_gamma   90.00
#
_symmetry.space_group_name_H-M   'P 1'
#
loop_
_entity.id
_entity.type
_entity.pdbx_description
1 polymer ?
#
loop_
_entity_poly.entity_id
_entity_poly.type
_entity_poly.pdbx_seq_one_letter_code
_entity_poly.pdbx_strand_id
1 'polypeptide(L)'
;MNLLYDVRDWFHECDRFLFLAEVHYRRDNVNPSEHRFNEELTSSRLDTILCNLKNLSNDNDYCVTSENCVSKDELLMLKETLDNISFGKWNDMDAECIAKAKDIVHKLANAVNADIIKTNDMRGCPFIYNACSII
;
A
#
# COMPACT_ATOMS: atom_id res chain seq x y z
N MET A 1 -10.20 9.82 -14.19
CA MET A 1 -9.18 9.95 -13.14
C MET A 1 -8.07 8.97 -13.47
N ASN A 2 -6.81 9.31 -13.20
CA ASN A 2 -5.68 8.45 -13.55
C ASN A 2 -5.45 7.49 -12.38
N LEU A 3 -5.72 6.19 -12.58
CA LEU A 3 -5.69 5.15 -11.54
C LEU A 3 -4.40 5.19 -10.70
N LEU A 4 -3.25 5.52 -11.29
CA LEU A 4 -1.99 5.59 -10.54
C LEU A 4 -2.01 6.68 -9.46
N TYR A 5 -2.64 7.82 -9.75
CA TYR A 5 -2.75 8.92 -8.78
C TYR A 5 -3.71 8.54 -7.65
N ASP A 6 -4.80 7.85 -7.98
CA ASP A 6 -5.74 7.33 -6.98
C ASP A 6 -5.03 6.32 -6.04
N VAL A 7 -4.19 5.46 -6.60
CA VAL A 7 -3.39 4.49 -5.83
C VAL A 7 -2.31 5.18 -4.99
N ARG A 8 -1.63 6.20 -5.53
CA ARG A 8 -0.66 7.00 -4.78
C ARG A 8 -1.33 7.66 -3.56
N ASP A 9 -2.51 8.24 -3.78
CA ASP A 9 -3.25 8.93 -2.72
C ASP A 9 -3.73 7.92 -1.66
N TRP A 10 -4.14 6.71 -2.07
CA TRP A 10 -4.45 5.62 -1.15
C TRP A 10 -3.23 5.22 -0.29
N PHE A 11 -2.05 5.03 -0.89
CA PHE A 11 -0.83 4.74 -0.11
C PHE A 11 -0.44 5.88 0.85
N HIS A 12 -0.71 7.13 0.47
CA HIS A 12 -0.53 8.27 1.38
C HIS A 12 -1.49 8.22 2.58
N GLU A 13 -2.74 7.79 2.39
CA GLU A 13 -3.67 7.56 3.50
C GLU A 13 -3.24 6.38 4.39
N CYS A 14 -2.71 5.30 3.80
CA CYS A 14 -2.12 4.19 4.56
C CYS A 14 -0.96 4.64 5.44
N ASP A 15 -0.06 5.49 4.96
CA ASP A 15 1.05 6.00 5.79
C ASP A 15 0.52 6.80 6.99
N ARG A 16 -0.48 7.68 6.77
CA ARG A 16 -1.14 8.41 7.87
C ARG A 16 -1.82 7.47 8.87
N PHE A 17 -2.47 6.41 8.38
CA PHE A 17 -3.13 5.42 9.22
C PHE A 17 -2.14 4.64 10.08
N LEU A 18 -1.05 4.16 9.49
CA LEU A 18 0.02 3.47 10.19
C LEU A 18 0.76 4.38 11.17
N PHE A 19 0.91 5.67 10.85
CA PHE A 19 1.41 6.66 11.80
C PHE A 19 0.50 6.80 13.02
N LEU A 20 -0.82 6.91 12.82
CA LEU A 20 -1.74 6.98 13.95
C LEU A 20 -1.72 5.68 14.77
N ALA A 21 -1.55 4.52 14.14
CA ALA A 21 -1.37 3.24 14.82
C ALA A 21 -0.08 3.20 15.65
N GLU A 22 1.03 3.73 15.12
CA GLU A 22 2.27 3.88 15.89
C GLU A 22 2.06 4.77 17.12
N VAL A 23 1.29 5.86 16.97
CA VAL A 23 0.96 6.75 18.09
C VAL A 23 0.06 6.05 19.12
N HIS A 24 -0.88 5.19 18.70
CA HIS A 24 -1.71 4.39 19.60
C HIS A 24 -0.86 3.59 20.60
N TYR A 25 0.18 2.90 20.13
CA TYR A 25 1.10 2.15 21.02
C TYR A 25 1.94 3.02 21.96
N ARG A 26 2.02 4.32 21.69
CA ARG A 26 2.73 5.27 22.56
C ARG A 26 1.77 6.06 23.47
N ARG A 27 0.50 6.12 23.11
CA ARG A 27 -0.55 6.93 23.75
C ARG A 27 -1.91 6.26 23.58
N ASP A 28 -2.50 5.82 24.68
CA ASP A 28 -3.78 5.11 24.72
C ASP A 28 -5.00 5.93 24.23
N ASN A 29 -4.83 7.21 23.89
CA ASN A 29 -5.92 8.11 23.50
C ASN A 29 -6.05 8.33 21.98
N VAL A 30 -5.28 7.62 21.16
CA VAL A 30 -5.38 7.70 19.70
C VAL A 30 -5.98 6.40 19.19
N ASN A 31 -7.14 6.43 18.56
CA ASN A 31 -7.74 5.26 17.92
C ASN A 31 -7.85 5.47 16.40
N PRO A 32 -6.91 4.91 15.60
CA PRO A 32 -6.92 5.06 14.14
C PRO A 32 -8.19 4.55 13.46
N SER A 33 -8.86 3.52 14.00
CA SER A 33 -10.09 2.98 13.41
C SER A 33 -11.30 3.91 13.51
N GLU A 34 -11.26 4.88 14.42
CA GLU A 34 -12.29 5.92 14.56
C GLU A 34 -11.99 7.16 13.71
N HIS A 35 -10.80 7.23 13.10
CA HIS A 35 -10.42 8.36 12.26
C HIS A 35 -11.12 8.28 10.90
N ARG A 36 -11.59 9.41 10.37
CA ARG A 36 -12.19 9.48 9.03
C ARG A 36 -11.08 9.57 7.97
N PHE A 37 -10.98 8.52 7.16
CA PHE A 37 -10.18 8.50 5.93
C PHE A 37 -11.09 8.70 4.73
N ASN A 38 -10.52 9.09 3.58
CA ASN A 38 -11.34 9.25 2.37
C ASN A 38 -11.61 7.89 1.72
N GLU A 39 -10.74 6.91 1.98
CA GLU A 39 -10.82 5.55 1.46
C GLU A 39 -10.87 4.51 2.60
N GLU A 40 -11.30 3.30 2.25
CA GLU A 40 -11.20 2.15 3.15
C GLU A 40 -9.75 1.65 3.18
N LEU A 41 -9.15 1.51 4.37
CA LEU A 41 -7.74 1.13 4.54
C LEU A 41 -7.60 -0.32 5.02
N THR A 42 -8.21 -1.24 4.27
CA THR A 42 -8.29 -2.68 4.58
C THR A 42 -7.57 -3.54 3.54
N SER A 43 -7.36 -4.82 3.87
CA SER A 43 -6.77 -5.79 2.94
C SER A 43 -7.60 -5.98 1.66
N SER A 44 -8.93 -5.94 1.78
CA SER A 44 -9.86 -6.09 0.65
C SER A 44 -9.72 -4.94 -0.34
N ARG A 45 -9.53 -3.71 0.15
CA ARG A 45 -9.28 -2.55 -0.69
C ARG A 45 -7.92 -2.63 -1.37
N LEU A 46 -6.88 -3.05 -0.64
CA LEU A 46 -5.56 -3.33 -1.21
C LEU A 46 -5.65 -4.37 -2.33
N ASP A 47 -6.38 -5.46 -2.13
CA ASP A 47 -6.59 -6.49 -3.17
C ASP A 47 -7.30 -5.94 -4.41
N THR A 48 -8.29 -5.07 -4.20
CA THR A 48 -8.99 -4.39 -5.31
C THR A 48 -8.03 -3.50 -6.08
N ILE A 49 -7.20 -2.73 -5.38
CA ILE A 49 -6.16 -1.89 -5.97
C ILE A 49 -5.20 -2.75 -6.78
N LEU A 50 -4.64 -3.81 -6.21
CA LEU A 50 -3.71 -4.70 -6.90
C LEU A 50 -4.34 -5.39 -8.11
N CYS A 51 -5.62 -5.78 -8.05
CA CYS A 51 -6.35 -6.32 -9.19
C CYS A 51 -6.56 -5.30 -10.31
N ASN A 52 -6.96 -4.07 -9.96
CA ASN A 52 -7.16 -2.99 -10.93
C ASN A 52 -5.85 -2.62 -11.61
N LEU A 53 -4.81 -2.52 -10.78
CA LEU A 53 -3.46 -2.36 -11.24
C LEU A 53 -3.10 -3.47 -12.20
N LYS A 54 -3.38 -4.75 -11.88
CA LYS A 54 -3.18 -5.95 -12.70
C LYS A 54 -3.88 -5.95 -14.06
N ASN A 55 -4.94 -5.18 -14.23
CA ASN A 55 -5.60 -5.07 -15.53
C ASN A 55 -4.92 -4.06 -16.50
N LEU A 56 -4.08 -3.13 -16.02
CA LEU A 56 -3.44 -2.08 -16.85
C LEU A 56 -2.21 -2.53 -17.70
N SER A 57 -1.58 -3.65 -17.38
CA SER A 57 -0.40 -4.26 -18.04
C SER A 57 -0.80 -5.32 -19.03
N ASN A 58 -1.98 -5.92 -18.92
CA ASN A 58 -2.42 -6.86 -19.95
C ASN A 58 -2.54 -6.13 -21.30
N ASP A 59 -2.58 -4.78 -21.29
CA ASP A 59 -2.47 -3.90 -22.44
C ASP A 59 -1.02 -3.49 -22.80
N ASN A 60 0.02 -3.81 -21.99
CA ASN A 60 1.41 -3.33 -22.18
C ASN A 60 2.49 -4.35 -21.76
N ASP A 61 3.24 -4.84 -22.75
CA ASP A 61 4.13 -6.01 -22.70
C ASP A 61 5.58 -5.73 -22.19
N TYR A 62 5.80 -4.81 -21.24
CA TYR A 62 7.16 -4.39 -20.84
C TYR A 62 7.42 -4.45 -19.33
N CYS A 63 8.44 -5.24 -18.95
CA CYS A 63 8.95 -5.47 -17.59
C CYS A 63 10.32 -4.76 -17.40
N VAL A 64 10.56 -4.05 -16.29
CA VAL A 64 11.85 -3.38 -15.96
C VAL A 64 12.21 -3.58 -14.48
N THR A 65 13.34 -4.27 -14.29
CA THR A 65 14.33 -4.34 -13.19
C THR A 65 13.91 -4.44 -11.71
N SER A 66 14.64 -5.30 -11.00
CA SER A 66 14.29 -6.09 -9.81
C SER A 66 14.80 -5.55 -8.46
N GLU A 67 14.65 -4.26 -8.17
CA GLU A 67 15.24 -3.66 -6.95
C GLU A 67 14.22 -3.19 -5.89
N ASN A 68 12.92 -3.09 -6.20
CA ASN A 68 11.89 -2.51 -5.30
C ASN A 68 10.66 -3.40 -5.05
N CYS A 69 10.78 -4.74 -5.15
CA CYS A 69 9.61 -5.62 -5.02
C CYS A 69 9.25 -5.92 -3.56
N VAL A 70 7.94 -5.98 -3.27
CA VAL A 70 7.38 -6.52 -2.03
C VAL A 70 7.13 -8.02 -2.22
N SER A 71 7.64 -8.83 -1.30
CA SER A 71 7.42 -10.28 -1.28
C SER A 71 5.97 -10.62 -0.88
N LYS A 72 5.55 -11.86 -1.16
CA LYS A 72 4.23 -12.36 -0.76
C LYS A 72 4.01 -12.29 0.76
N ASP A 73 5.04 -12.61 1.54
CA ASP A 73 4.98 -12.60 3.00
C ASP A 73 4.88 -11.16 3.53
N GLU A 74 5.64 -10.21 2.95
CA GLU A 74 5.49 -8.79 3.26
C GLU A 74 4.08 -8.29 2.94
N LEU A 75 3.51 -8.69 1.79
CA LEU A 75 2.16 -8.28 1.44
C LEU A 75 1.11 -8.86 2.39
N LEU A 76 1.25 -10.14 2.78
CA LEU A 76 0.37 -10.76 3.77
C LEU A 76 0.45 -10.04 5.12
N MET A 77 1.66 -9.70 5.57
CA MET A 77 1.88 -8.92 6.79
C MET A 77 1.22 -7.54 6.71
N LEU A 78 1.34 -6.83 5.58
CA LEU A 78 0.68 -5.55 5.40
C LEU A 78 -0.85 -5.69 5.48
N LYS A 79 -1.42 -6.69 4.79
CA LYS A 79 -2.87 -6.96 4.82
C LYS A 79 -3.38 -7.22 6.23
N GLU A 80 -2.71 -8.11 6.96
CA GLU A 80 -3.06 -8.45 8.33
C GLU A 80 -2.97 -7.23 9.25
N THR A 81 -1.91 -6.42 9.10
CA THR A 81 -1.74 -5.19 9.89
C THR A 81 -2.85 -4.18 9.60
N LEU A 82 -3.20 -3.95 8.33
CA LEU A 82 -4.28 -3.04 7.94
C LEU A 82 -5.64 -3.48 8.51
N ASP A 83 -5.95 -4.77 8.43
CA ASP A 83 -7.19 -5.31 8.96
C ASP A 83 -7.22 -5.25 10.50
N ASN A 84 -6.12 -5.60 11.16
CA ASN A 84 -6.05 -5.56 12.62
C ASN A 84 -6.24 -4.13 13.14
N ILE A 85 -5.63 -3.13 12.50
CA ILE A 85 -5.87 -1.72 12.86
C ILE A 85 -7.33 -1.33 12.57
N SER A 86 -7.84 -1.65 11.37
CA SER A 86 -9.20 -1.26 10.95
C SER A 86 -10.30 -1.84 11.84
N PHE A 87 -10.11 -3.07 12.33
CA PHE A 87 -11.05 -3.75 13.21
C PHE A 87 -10.72 -3.57 14.70
N GLY A 88 -9.71 -2.78 15.06
CA GLY A 88 -9.31 -2.52 16.43
C GLY A 88 -8.76 -3.75 17.19
N LYS A 89 -8.17 -4.70 16.46
CA LYS A 89 -7.55 -5.92 17.01
C LYS A 89 -6.10 -5.67 17.46
N TRP A 90 -5.94 -4.76 18.41
CA TRP A 90 -4.62 -4.33 18.91
C TRP A 90 -3.81 -5.42 19.61
N ASN A 91 -4.47 -6.45 20.13
CA ASN A 91 -3.82 -7.58 20.81
C ASN A 91 -3.15 -8.56 19.83
N ASP A 92 -3.47 -8.48 18.54
CA ASP A 92 -2.98 -9.39 17.50
C ASP A 92 -1.76 -8.78 16.75
N MET A 93 -1.25 -7.64 17.21
CA MET A 93 -0.12 -6.93 16.59
C MET A 93 0.66 -6.12 17.63
N ASP A 94 1.88 -5.70 17.25
CA ASP A 94 2.73 -4.84 18.07
C ASP A 94 3.31 -3.67 17.25
N ALA A 95 4.14 -2.84 17.90
CA ALA A 95 4.79 -1.70 17.26
C ALA A 95 5.77 -2.13 16.13
N GLU A 96 6.33 -3.34 16.20
CA GLU A 96 7.22 -3.86 15.16
C GLU A 96 6.43 -4.23 13.89
N CYS A 97 5.23 -4.81 14.04
CA CYS A 97 4.29 -5.04 12.93
C CYS A 97 4.00 -3.74 12.17
N ILE A 98 3.72 -2.64 12.90
CA ILE A 98 3.45 -1.33 12.28
C ILE A 98 4.69 -0.80 11.56
N ALA A 99 5.86 -0.87 12.18
CA ALA A 99 7.10 -0.41 11.56
C ALA A 99 7.37 -1.13 10.23
N LYS A 100 7.22 -2.47 10.22
CA LYS A 100 7.34 -3.27 9.00
C LYS A 100 6.28 -2.90 7.97
N ALA A 101 5.03 -2.74 8.38
CA ALA A 101 3.96 -2.32 7.48
C ALA A 101 4.24 -0.95 6.83
N LYS A 102 4.82 0.01 7.57
CA LYS A 102 5.22 1.32 7.03
C LYS A 102 6.32 1.17 5.98
N ASP A 103 7.33 0.35 6.24
CA ASP A 103 8.39 0.08 5.27
C ASP A 103 7.83 -0.54 3.98
N ILE A 104 6.86 -1.45 4.10
CA ILE A 104 6.19 -2.08 2.95
C ILE A 104 5.36 -1.04 2.17
N VAL A 105 4.56 -0.23 2.85
CA VAL A 105 3.79 0.87 2.22
C VAL A 105 4.72 1.84 1.50
N HIS A 106 5.86 2.21 2.09
CA HIS A 106 6.85 3.06 1.43
C HIS A 106 7.43 2.43 0.17
N LYS A 107 7.77 1.13 0.19
CA LYS A 107 8.22 0.42 -1.01
C LYS A 107 7.17 0.47 -2.13
N LEU A 108 5.91 0.18 -1.80
CA LEU A 108 4.80 0.21 -2.76
C LEU A 108 4.56 1.62 -3.29
N ALA A 109 4.51 2.63 -2.43
CA ALA A 109 4.32 4.02 -2.82
C ALA A 109 5.45 4.52 -3.73
N ASN A 110 6.69 4.14 -3.46
CA ASN A 110 7.84 4.48 -4.30
C ASN A 110 7.76 3.81 -5.67
N ALA A 111 7.28 2.57 -5.75
CA ALA A 111 7.02 1.91 -7.03
C ALA A 111 5.97 2.69 -7.82
N VAL A 112 4.80 2.96 -7.24
CA VAL A 112 3.74 3.75 -7.89
C VAL A 112 4.23 5.11 -8.37
N ASN A 113 5.03 5.82 -7.54
CA ASN A 113 5.59 7.11 -7.92
C ASN A 113 6.56 6.99 -9.11
N ALA A 114 7.42 5.97 -9.14
CA ALA A 114 8.28 5.70 -10.29
C ALA A 114 7.44 5.45 -11.56
N ASP A 115 6.29 4.81 -11.42
CA ASP A 115 5.40 4.46 -12.52
C ASP A 115 4.66 5.68 -13.05
N ILE A 116 4.23 6.58 -12.16
CA ILE A 116 3.67 7.88 -12.52
C ILE A 116 4.69 8.72 -13.29
N ILE A 117 5.93 8.82 -12.78
CA ILE A 117 7.01 9.59 -13.43
C ILE A 117 7.26 9.04 -14.84
N LYS A 118 7.42 7.73 -14.98
CA LYS A 118 7.62 7.08 -16.29
C LYS A 118 6.44 7.27 -17.25
N THR A 119 5.20 7.22 -16.75
CA THR A 119 3.98 7.48 -17.55
C THR A 119 3.81 8.96 -17.94
N ASN A 120 4.51 9.86 -17.27
CA ASN A 120 4.52 11.29 -17.60
C ASN A 120 5.66 11.64 -18.57
N ASP A 121 6.81 10.97 -18.43
CA ASP A 121 8.00 11.15 -19.28
C ASP A 121 7.85 10.50 -20.66
N MET A 122 7.07 9.42 -20.76
CA MET A 122 6.60 8.84 -22.01
C MET A 122 5.09 9.02 -22.06
N ARG A 123 4.50 9.44 -23.18
CA ARG A 123 3.03 9.36 -23.41
C ARG A 123 2.53 7.89 -23.48
N GLY A 124 3.09 6.97 -22.68
CA GLY A 124 2.87 5.53 -22.69
C GLY A 124 3.50 4.82 -21.48
N CYS A 125 2.63 4.50 -20.52
CA CYS A 125 2.52 3.27 -19.73
C CYS A 125 3.28 3.07 -18.38
N PRO A 126 2.60 2.54 -17.32
CA PRO A 126 3.13 2.47 -15.95
C PRO A 126 3.65 1.08 -15.51
N PHE A 127 4.56 1.05 -14.53
CA PHE A 127 5.41 -0.07 -14.10
C PHE A 127 4.99 -0.80 -12.79
N ILE A 128 3.74 -0.62 -12.32
CA ILE A 128 3.26 -1.11 -11.00
C ILE A 128 3.40 -2.63 -10.80
N TYR A 129 3.58 -3.34 -11.89
CA TYR A 129 3.63 -4.79 -12.00
C TYR A 129 4.84 -5.45 -11.37
N ASN A 130 5.90 -4.71 -11.10
CA ASN A 130 7.10 -5.25 -10.46
C ASN A 130 7.17 -5.03 -8.95
N ALA A 131 6.17 -4.40 -8.33
CA ALA A 131 6.11 -4.26 -6.87
C ALA A 131 5.45 -5.46 -6.18
N CYS A 132 4.71 -6.29 -6.92
CA CYS A 132 3.93 -7.40 -6.41
C CYS A 132 4.24 -8.70 -7.17
N SER A 133 5.50 -9.16 -7.17
CA SER A 133 5.81 -10.51 -7.59
C SER A 133 5.23 -11.52 -6.59
N ILE A 134 3.91 -11.69 -6.63
CA ILE A 134 3.21 -12.85 -6.10
C ILE A 134 3.14 -13.86 -7.25
N ILE A 135 4.19 -14.66 -7.34
CA ILE A 135 4.03 -16.08 -7.58
C ILE A 135 4.24 -16.75 -6.22
#